data_AF-X5E4A1-F1
#
_entry.id   AF-X5E4A1-F1
#
_cell.length_a   1.000
_cell.length_b   1.000
_cell.length_c   1.000
_cell.angle_alpha   90.00
_cell.angle_beta   90.00
_cell.angle_gamma   90.00
#
_symmetry.space_group_name_H-M   'P 1'
#
loop_
_entity.id
_entity.type
_entity.pdbx_description
1 polymer ?
#
loop_
_entity_poly.entity_id
_entity_poly.type
_entity_poly.pdbx_seq_one_letter_code
_entity_poly.pdbx_strand_id
1 'polypeptide(L)'
;MNTFIDQFVEVFADNEYKADVQHYCELNGKSSSKELKKYLEKHFRKFKREYLGVNSDRKDELYSTMLASLNRILTDFTPAYKEVMDSNNSSLKELFNVKLTILKRLNEFISSNPTHAELSAKDIVYYFTVKNDFKYKYDIYLNNLYYGLKDDLKYINCTPEQFKMLFRPEGKKRMKTPEPIIWLSAYSHLLHFIKCLVDADFIPNTKKPSFNIIARNLFYEKEDGKYFRQSGTKRDVKDLTKFPYVDIKNMVVDKLNLKTRPSSELKK
;
A
#
# COMPACT_ATOMS: atom_id res chain seq x y z
N MET A 1 -10.58 -8.72 -13.51
CA MET A 1 -11.08 -7.33 -13.35
C MET A 1 -10.12 -6.58 -12.44
N ASN A 2 -9.46 -5.54 -12.96
CA ASN A 2 -8.46 -4.76 -12.21
C ASN A 2 -9.17 -3.71 -11.35
N THR A 3 -9.57 -4.10 -10.14
CA THR A 3 -10.25 -3.28 -9.12
C THR A 3 -9.62 -1.91 -8.87
N PHE A 4 -8.33 -1.74 -9.18
CA PHE A 4 -7.62 -0.49 -9.07
C PHE A 4 -7.91 0.51 -10.22
N ILE A 5 -8.01 0.04 -11.46
CA ILE A 5 -8.34 0.89 -12.62
C ILE A 5 -9.77 1.39 -12.48
N ASP A 6 -10.67 0.52 -12.01
CA ASP A 6 -12.08 0.87 -11.79
C ASP A 6 -12.23 1.99 -10.74
N GLN A 7 -11.52 1.91 -9.61
CA GLN A 7 -11.47 2.98 -8.60
C GLN A 7 -10.90 4.29 -9.14
N PHE A 8 -9.94 4.22 -10.06
CA PHE A 8 -9.37 5.38 -10.70
C PHE A 8 -10.39 6.03 -11.65
N VAL A 9 -11.03 5.22 -12.49
CA VAL A 9 -12.05 5.69 -13.43
C VAL A 9 -13.19 6.34 -12.67
N GLU A 10 -13.69 5.71 -11.61
CA GLU A 10 -14.76 6.25 -10.77
C GLU A 10 -14.43 7.67 -10.25
N VAL A 11 -13.24 7.87 -9.68
CA VAL A 11 -12.85 9.16 -9.08
C VAL A 11 -12.64 10.26 -10.12
N PHE A 12 -12.10 9.93 -11.30
CA PHE A 12 -11.75 10.93 -12.31
C PHE A 12 -12.84 11.13 -13.36
N ALA A 13 -13.71 10.14 -13.59
CA ALA A 13 -14.86 10.25 -14.48
C ALA A 13 -16.06 10.97 -13.83
N ASP A 14 -16.15 10.97 -12.50
CA ASP A 14 -17.23 11.65 -11.78
C ASP A 14 -17.19 13.17 -12.00
N ASN A 15 -18.03 13.65 -12.91
CA ASN A 15 -18.21 15.07 -13.21
C ASN A 15 -19.50 15.61 -12.59
N GLU A 16 -20.23 14.80 -11.82
CA GLU A 16 -21.43 15.25 -11.15
C GLU A 16 -21.05 16.25 -10.07
N TYR A 17 -21.70 17.41 -10.12
CA TYR A 17 -21.50 18.46 -9.15
C TYR A 17 -22.83 18.85 -8.52
N LYS A 18 -22.77 19.21 -7.24
CA LYS A 18 -23.92 19.81 -6.54
C LYS A 18 -23.69 21.31 -6.50
N ALA A 19 -24.64 22.09 -6.99
CA ALA A 19 -24.62 23.54 -6.89
C ALA A 19 -25.96 24.03 -6.31
N ASP A 20 -25.92 24.92 -5.32
CA ASP A 20 -27.11 25.63 -4.85
C ASP A 20 -27.16 27.07 -5.38
N VAL A 21 -28.33 27.71 -5.22
CA VAL A 21 -28.59 29.09 -5.65
C VAL A 21 -27.75 30.11 -4.85
N GLN A 22 -27.16 29.70 -3.72
CA GLN A 22 -26.45 30.53 -2.74
C GLN A 22 -24.92 30.35 -2.71
N HIS A 23 -24.33 29.77 -3.77
CA HIS A 23 -22.88 29.66 -4.04
C HIS A 23 -22.18 28.41 -3.46
N TYR A 24 -22.91 27.48 -2.85
CA TYR A 24 -22.32 26.19 -2.49
C TYR A 24 -22.13 25.34 -3.75
N CYS A 25 -20.89 24.88 -3.96
CA CYS A 25 -20.53 23.98 -5.06
C CYS A 25 -19.72 22.81 -4.51
N GLU A 26 -20.04 21.59 -4.94
CA GLU A 26 -19.24 20.40 -4.66
C GLU A 26 -18.93 19.63 -5.91
N LEU A 27 -17.69 19.15 -6.01
CA LEU A 27 -17.26 18.19 -7.01
C LEU A 27 -16.53 17.05 -6.29
N ASN A 28 -16.87 15.79 -6.59
CA ASN A 28 -16.39 14.60 -5.88
C ASN A 28 -16.62 14.69 -4.34
N GLY A 29 -17.72 15.32 -3.93
CA GLY A 29 -18.04 15.59 -2.52
C GLY A 29 -17.02 16.47 -1.80
N LYS A 30 -16.39 17.41 -2.52
CA LYS A 30 -15.46 18.41 -1.97
C LYS A 30 -15.90 19.79 -2.41
N SER A 31 -16.05 20.70 -1.44
CA SER A 31 -16.50 22.08 -1.67
C SER A 31 -15.37 23.09 -1.82
N SER A 32 -14.13 22.72 -1.46
CA SER A 32 -12.96 23.61 -1.60
C SER A 32 -11.93 23.07 -2.59
N SER A 33 -11.33 23.98 -3.37
CA SER A 33 -10.27 23.68 -4.34
C SER A 33 -9.06 23.00 -3.69
N LYS A 34 -8.70 23.41 -2.46
CA LYS A 34 -7.61 22.82 -1.68
C LYS A 34 -7.88 21.37 -1.27
N GLU A 35 -9.10 21.06 -0.81
CA GLU A 35 -9.47 19.70 -0.43
C GLU A 35 -9.61 18.79 -1.64
N LEU A 36 -10.23 19.28 -2.72
CA LEU A 36 -10.33 18.55 -3.98
C LEU A 36 -8.95 18.23 -4.53
N LYS A 37 -8.04 19.21 -4.55
CA LYS A 37 -6.65 18.99 -5.00
C LYS A 37 -5.95 17.92 -4.16
N LYS A 38 -6.05 18.00 -2.84
CA LYS A 38 -5.45 17.00 -1.93
C LYS A 38 -6.03 15.61 -2.14
N TYR A 39 -7.33 15.53 -2.37
CA TYR A 39 -8.05 14.29 -2.67
C TYR A 39 -7.57 13.69 -3.99
N LEU A 40 -7.67 14.43 -5.09
CA LEU A 40 -7.25 13.96 -6.42
C LEU A 40 -5.76 13.62 -6.49
N GLU A 41 -4.89 14.42 -5.86
CA GLU A 41 -3.45 14.10 -5.80
C GLU A 41 -3.17 12.80 -5.04
N LYS A 42 -3.93 12.51 -3.97
CA LYS A 42 -3.79 11.24 -3.24
C LYS A 42 -4.11 10.05 -4.15
N HIS A 43 -5.20 10.14 -4.93
CA HIS A 43 -5.58 9.11 -5.88
C HIS A 43 -4.57 8.99 -7.02
N PHE A 44 -4.08 10.11 -7.56
CA PHE A 44 -3.05 10.11 -8.59
C PHE A 44 -1.73 9.49 -8.11
N ARG A 45 -1.30 9.74 -6.87
CA ARG A 45 -0.11 9.07 -6.30
C ARG A 45 -0.31 7.58 -6.09
N LYS A 46 -1.50 7.16 -5.65
CA LYS A 46 -1.86 5.72 -5.58
C LYS A 46 -1.73 5.10 -6.97
N PHE A 47 -2.29 5.77 -7.98
CA PHE A 47 -2.17 5.36 -9.38
C PHE A 47 -0.74 5.21 -9.87
N LYS A 48 0.07 6.26 -9.70
CA LYS A 48 1.48 6.25 -10.09
C LYS A 48 2.23 5.04 -9.52
N ARG A 49 1.99 4.69 -8.25
CA ARG A 49 2.63 3.54 -7.60
C ARG A 49 2.18 2.20 -8.16
N GLU A 50 0.87 2.01 -8.34
CA GLU A 50 0.32 0.74 -8.87
C GLU A 50 0.78 0.51 -10.31
N TYR A 51 0.68 1.55 -11.15
CA TYR A 51 1.10 1.51 -12.55
C TYR A 51 2.58 1.13 -12.69
N LEU A 52 3.47 1.85 -11.99
CA LEU A 52 4.90 1.57 -12.04
C LEU A 52 5.25 0.19 -11.46
N GLY A 53 4.39 -0.34 -10.60
CA GLY A 53 4.55 -1.62 -9.94
C GLY A 53 4.11 -2.86 -10.71
N VAL A 54 3.52 -2.71 -11.88
CA VAL A 54 3.10 -3.87 -12.66
C VAL A 54 4.33 -4.55 -13.28
N ASN A 55 4.31 -5.89 -13.32
CA ASN A 55 5.38 -6.69 -13.96
C ASN A 55 5.57 -6.22 -15.41
N SER A 56 6.82 -6.22 -15.88
CA SER A 56 7.20 -5.78 -17.23
C SER A 56 6.26 -6.34 -18.30
N ASP A 57 5.94 -7.63 -18.19
CA ASP A 57 5.22 -8.39 -19.21
C ASP A 57 3.72 -8.03 -19.28
N ARG A 58 3.22 -7.31 -18.27
CA ARG A 58 1.82 -6.81 -18.20
C ARG A 58 1.72 -5.30 -18.31
N LYS A 59 2.86 -4.59 -18.46
CA LYS A 59 2.88 -3.13 -18.53
C LYS A 59 2.19 -2.61 -19.78
N ASP A 60 2.38 -3.25 -20.93
CA ASP A 60 1.81 -2.78 -22.20
C ASP A 60 0.28 -2.91 -22.25
N GLU A 61 -0.26 -4.02 -21.72
CA GLU A 61 -1.71 -4.23 -21.59
C GLU A 61 -2.33 -3.22 -20.61
N LEU A 62 -1.68 -3.01 -19.47
CA LEU A 62 -2.12 -2.02 -18.48
C LEU A 62 -2.05 -0.60 -19.05
N TYR A 63 -0.96 -0.26 -19.73
CA TYR A 63 -0.76 1.03 -20.38
C TYR A 63 -1.89 1.31 -21.37
N SER A 64 -2.18 0.36 -22.25
CA SER A 64 -3.24 0.48 -23.25
C SER A 64 -4.61 0.67 -22.59
N THR A 65 -4.90 -0.09 -21.54
CA THR A 65 -6.15 0.01 -20.78
C THR A 65 -6.28 1.37 -20.07
N MET A 66 -5.19 1.86 -19.48
CA MET A 66 -5.16 3.14 -18.77
C MET A 66 -5.27 4.32 -19.72
N LEU A 67 -4.59 4.27 -20.87
CA LEU A 67 -4.67 5.29 -21.90
C LEU A 67 -6.11 5.38 -22.45
N ALA A 68 -6.74 4.23 -22.72
CA ALA A 68 -8.14 4.19 -23.14
C ALA A 68 -9.09 4.77 -22.07
N SER A 69 -8.87 4.42 -20.80
CA SER A 69 -9.66 4.94 -19.67
C SER A 69 -9.49 6.46 -19.49
N LEU A 70 -8.26 6.96 -19.60
CA LEU A 70 -7.98 8.40 -19.54
C LEU A 70 -8.64 9.14 -20.71
N ASN A 71 -8.53 8.61 -21.92
CA ASN A 71 -9.17 9.21 -23.09
C ASN A 71 -10.69 9.29 -22.92
N ARG A 72 -11.31 8.24 -22.37
CA ARG A 72 -12.74 8.26 -22.02
C ARG A 72 -13.07 9.36 -21.01
N ILE A 73 -12.32 9.44 -19.91
CA ILE A 73 -12.49 10.50 -18.90
C ILE A 73 -12.38 11.89 -19.53
N LEU A 74 -11.39 12.12 -20.40
CA LEU A 74 -11.19 13.40 -21.07
C LEU A 74 -12.34 13.73 -22.04
N THR A 75 -12.85 12.74 -22.77
CA THR A 75 -14.02 12.88 -23.64
C THR A 75 -15.25 13.31 -22.85
N ASP A 76 -15.49 12.72 -21.68
CA ASP A 76 -16.65 13.05 -20.83
C ASP A 76 -16.44 14.38 -20.07
N PHE A 77 -15.21 14.69 -19.66
CA PHE A 77 -14.86 15.91 -18.92
C PHE A 77 -14.90 17.16 -19.81
N THR A 78 -14.50 17.08 -21.08
CA THR A 78 -14.36 18.26 -21.95
C THR A 78 -15.68 19.02 -22.17
N PRO A 79 -16.81 18.36 -22.49
CA PRO A 79 -18.10 19.05 -22.59
C PRO A 79 -18.52 19.69 -21.26
N ALA A 80 -18.46 18.95 -20.16
CA ALA A 80 -18.82 19.46 -18.83
C ALA A 80 -17.96 20.66 -18.41
N TYR A 81 -16.66 20.61 -18.70
CA TYR A 81 -15.75 21.72 -18.43
C TYR A 81 -16.12 22.97 -19.23
N LYS A 82 -16.48 22.84 -20.51
CA LYS A 82 -16.91 23.98 -21.34
C LYS A 82 -18.17 24.62 -20.76
N GLU A 83 -19.18 23.81 -20.44
CA GLU A 83 -20.43 24.27 -19.83
C GLU A 83 -20.19 25.05 -18.53
N VAL A 84 -19.35 24.51 -17.64
CA VAL A 84 -19.00 25.18 -16.38
C VAL A 84 -18.22 26.47 -16.61
N MET A 85 -17.32 26.50 -17.59
CA MET A 85 -16.54 27.70 -17.90
C MET A 85 -17.39 28.83 -18.49
N ASP A 86 -18.47 28.50 -19.19
CA ASP A 86 -19.44 29.46 -19.70
C ASP A 86 -20.45 29.91 -18.64
N SER A 87 -20.55 29.22 -17.50
CA SER A 87 -21.41 29.61 -16.38
C SER A 87 -20.91 30.86 -15.62
N ASN A 88 -21.74 31.48 -14.79
CA ASN A 88 -21.33 32.58 -13.91
C ASN A 88 -20.75 32.11 -12.55
N ASN A 89 -20.58 30.80 -12.35
CA ASN A 89 -20.22 30.25 -11.05
C ASN A 89 -18.69 30.14 -10.87
N SER A 90 -18.08 31.15 -10.24
CA SER A 90 -16.63 31.21 -10.04
C SER A 90 -16.09 30.05 -9.19
N SER A 91 -16.81 29.64 -8.14
CA SER A 91 -16.42 28.53 -7.27
C SER A 91 -16.39 27.20 -8.02
N LEU A 92 -17.38 26.94 -8.88
CA LEU A 92 -17.42 25.73 -9.70
C LEU A 92 -16.29 25.72 -10.74
N LYS A 93 -15.98 26.86 -11.35
CA LYS A 93 -14.83 27.01 -12.25
C LYS A 93 -13.52 26.67 -11.55
N GLU A 94 -13.32 27.10 -10.30
CA GLU A 94 -12.12 26.75 -9.53
C GLU A 94 -11.99 25.23 -9.32
N LEU A 95 -13.07 24.55 -8.97
CA LEU A 95 -13.07 23.09 -8.78
C LEU A 95 -12.74 22.33 -10.07
N PHE A 96 -13.37 22.73 -11.19
CA PHE A 96 -13.10 22.14 -12.50
C PHE A 96 -11.66 22.43 -12.98
N ASN A 97 -11.12 23.62 -12.71
CA ASN A 97 -9.72 23.96 -13.00
C ASN A 97 -8.74 23.06 -12.22
N VAL A 98 -9.02 22.77 -10.95
CA VAL A 98 -8.23 21.83 -10.16
C VAL A 98 -8.24 20.44 -10.79
N LYS A 99 -9.42 19.95 -11.20
CA LYS A 99 -9.55 18.64 -11.83
C LYS A 99 -8.81 18.58 -13.17
N LEU A 100 -8.97 19.59 -14.04
CA LEU A 100 -8.22 19.71 -15.29
C LEU A 100 -6.70 19.66 -15.07
N THR A 101 -6.20 20.39 -14.06
CA THR A 101 -4.77 20.41 -13.73
C THR A 101 -4.24 19.03 -13.37
N ILE A 102 -5.01 18.24 -12.61
CA ILE A 102 -4.60 16.87 -12.26
C ILE A 102 -4.71 15.93 -13.47
N LEU A 103 -5.76 16.06 -14.29
CA LEU A 103 -5.93 15.27 -15.53
C LEU A 103 -4.79 15.52 -16.53
N LYS A 104 -4.32 16.76 -16.68
CA LYS A 104 -3.15 17.09 -17.51
C LYS A 104 -1.88 16.40 -17.02
N ARG A 105 -1.58 16.48 -15.72
CA ARG A 105 -0.42 15.82 -15.12
C ARG A 105 -0.47 14.29 -15.25
N LEU A 106 -1.66 13.73 -15.18
CA LEU A 106 -1.90 12.31 -15.36
C LEU A 106 -1.67 11.89 -16.82
N ASN A 107 -2.15 12.69 -17.79
CA ASN A 107 -1.88 12.47 -19.20
C ASN A 107 -0.38 12.53 -19.49
N GLU A 108 0.30 13.58 -19.02
CA GLU A 108 1.76 13.73 -19.14
C GLU A 108 2.50 12.52 -18.57
N PHE A 109 2.10 12.04 -17.39
CA PHE A 109 2.69 10.88 -16.74
C PHE A 109 2.50 9.59 -17.53
N ILE A 110 1.31 9.35 -18.12
CA ILE A 110 1.08 8.15 -18.92
C ILE A 110 1.88 8.25 -20.23
N SER A 111 1.80 9.40 -20.92
CA SER A 111 2.48 9.63 -22.19
C SER A 111 4.01 9.62 -22.10
N SER A 112 4.61 9.88 -20.94
CA SER A 112 6.06 9.88 -20.77
C SER A 112 6.70 8.49 -20.68
N ASN A 113 5.91 7.40 -20.76
CA ASN A 113 6.34 6.02 -20.52
C ASN A 113 7.13 5.90 -19.20
N PRO A 114 6.45 6.09 -18.07
CA PRO A 114 7.10 6.50 -16.86
C PRO A 114 7.89 5.35 -16.21
N THR A 115 9.01 5.72 -15.58
CA THR A 115 9.90 4.77 -14.89
C THR A 115 9.85 4.95 -13.37
N HIS A 116 10.42 3.99 -12.63
CA HIS A 116 10.52 4.07 -11.16
C HIS A 116 11.26 5.32 -10.65
N ALA A 117 12.07 5.98 -11.50
CA ALA A 117 12.77 7.22 -11.16
C ALA A 117 11.82 8.39 -10.87
N GLU A 118 10.56 8.31 -11.32
CA GLU A 118 9.58 9.38 -11.13
C GLU A 118 8.85 9.32 -9.78
N LEU A 119 9.11 8.30 -8.95
CA LEU A 119 8.57 8.21 -7.59
C LEU A 119 9.27 9.23 -6.69
N SER A 120 8.51 10.19 -6.18
CA SER A 120 9.00 11.19 -5.24
C SER A 120 9.17 10.62 -3.83
N ALA A 121 9.86 11.33 -2.94
CA ALA A 121 9.92 10.98 -1.52
C ALA A 121 8.53 10.93 -0.83
N LYS A 122 7.49 11.51 -1.44
CA LYS A 122 6.10 11.49 -0.96
C LYS A 122 5.32 10.24 -1.41
N ASP A 123 5.86 9.45 -2.33
CA ASP A 123 5.30 8.18 -2.77
C ASP A 123 5.79 7.06 -1.85
N ILE A 124 5.25 7.05 -0.62
CA ILE A 124 5.66 6.13 0.44
C ILE A 124 5.44 4.69 -0.04
N VAL A 125 6.53 3.93 -0.06
CA VAL A 125 6.54 2.48 -0.27
C VAL A 125 6.51 1.82 1.10
N TYR A 126 5.62 0.85 1.29
CA TYR A 126 5.53 0.10 2.54
C TYR A 126 6.30 -1.21 2.41
N TYR A 127 7.21 -1.47 3.33
CA TYR A 127 7.92 -2.74 3.51
C TYR A 127 8.55 -2.72 4.91
N PHE A 128 8.94 -3.89 5.40
CA PHE A 128 9.76 -4.02 6.59
C PHE A 128 11.23 -4.05 6.19
N THR A 129 12.03 -3.11 6.72
CA THR A 129 13.49 -3.16 6.56
C THR A 129 14.04 -4.24 7.49
N VAL A 130 14.87 -5.14 6.98
CA VAL A 130 15.60 -6.14 7.77
C VAL A 130 16.99 -5.60 8.06
N LYS A 131 17.41 -5.62 9.33
CA LYS A 131 18.74 -5.13 9.75
C LYS A 131 19.85 -5.91 9.06
N ASN A 132 20.99 -5.25 8.82
CA ASN A 132 22.14 -5.83 8.15
C ASN A 132 22.69 -7.11 8.81
N ASP A 133 22.54 -7.26 10.13
CA ASP A 133 23.00 -8.43 10.90
C ASP A 133 22.38 -9.75 10.41
N PHE A 134 21.22 -9.68 9.76
CA PHE A 134 20.50 -10.82 9.21
C PHE A 134 20.74 -11.01 7.70
N LYS A 135 21.48 -10.11 7.04
CA LYS A 135 21.61 -10.06 5.57
C LYS A 135 22.14 -11.36 4.95
N TYR A 136 23.12 -12.01 5.58
CA TYR A 136 23.72 -13.25 5.08
C TYR A 136 22.83 -14.49 5.20
N LYS A 137 21.82 -14.44 6.09
CA LYS A 137 20.90 -15.55 6.36
C LYS A 137 19.45 -15.15 6.11
N TYR A 138 19.28 -14.05 5.38
CA TYR A 138 18.02 -13.38 5.12
C TYR A 138 16.97 -14.35 4.55
N ASP A 139 17.32 -15.09 3.51
CA ASP A 139 16.40 -16.02 2.86
C ASP A 139 16.02 -17.20 3.76
N ILE A 140 16.96 -17.67 4.59
CA ILE A 140 16.72 -18.76 5.54
C ILE A 140 15.72 -18.31 6.60
N TYR A 141 15.96 -17.15 7.23
CA TYR A 141 15.08 -16.64 8.26
C TYR A 141 13.68 -16.34 7.74
N LEU A 142 13.55 -15.74 6.55
CA LEU A 142 12.24 -15.48 5.97
C LEU A 142 11.49 -16.75 5.57
N ASN A 143 12.19 -17.77 5.06
CA ASN A 143 11.58 -19.07 4.82
C ASN A 143 11.09 -19.70 6.13
N ASN A 144 11.91 -19.68 7.19
CA ASN A 144 11.53 -20.23 8.48
C ASN A 144 10.32 -19.50 9.09
N LEU A 145 10.30 -18.17 9.03
CA LEU A 145 9.17 -17.36 9.45
C LEU A 145 7.92 -17.64 8.61
N TYR A 146 8.06 -17.77 7.29
CA TYR A 146 6.97 -18.13 6.40
C TYR A 146 6.33 -19.47 6.79
N TYR A 147 7.13 -20.53 6.93
CA TYR A 147 6.60 -21.85 7.30
C TYR A 147 6.04 -21.87 8.72
N GLY A 148 6.63 -21.12 9.66
CA GLY A 148 6.04 -20.96 11.00
C GLY A 148 4.66 -20.29 10.97
N LEU A 149 4.48 -19.27 10.14
CA LEU A 149 3.18 -18.60 9.99
C LEU A 149 2.18 -19.43 9.17
N LYS A 150 2.64 -20.15 8.15
CA LYS A 150 1.79 -20.88 7.21
C LYS A 150 1.37 -22.25 7.75
N ASP A 151 2.33 -23.03 8.24
CA ASP A 151 2.14 -24.43 8.58
C ASP A 151 1.85 -24.60 10.08
N ASP A 152 2.67 -23.98 10.93
CA ASP A 152 2.53 -24.13 12.40
C ASP A 152 1.30 -23.38 12.92
N LEU A 153 1.10 -22.13 12.48
CA LEU A 153 0.03 -21.25 13.00
C LEU A 153 -1.17 -21.05 12.05
N LYS A 154 -1.01 -21.34 10.76
CA LYS A 154 -2.06 -21.10 9.73
C LYS A 154 -2.57 -19.66 9.68
N TYR A 155 -1.69 -18.68 9.88
CA TYR A 155 -2.01 -17.26 9.98
C TYR A 155 -1.91 -16.48 8.67
N ILE A 156 -1.32 -17.07 7.61
CA ILE A 156 -1.15 -16.41 6.32
C ILE A 156 -1.66 -17.24 5.15
N ASN A 157 -2.14 -16.54 4.12
CA ASN A 157 -2.42 -17.13 2.80
C ASN A 157 -1.71 -16.33 1.71
N CYS A 158 -0.51 -16.78 1.34
CA CYS A 158 0.32 -16.26 0.25
C CYS A 158 1.40 -17.28 -0.12
N THR A 159 2.11 -17.05 -1.22
CA THR A 159 3.31 -17.85 -1.57
C THR A 159 4.53 -17.39 -0.76
N PRO A 160 5.61 -18.21 -0.69
CA PRO A 160 6.87 -17.80 -0.06
C PRO A 160 7.47 -16.53 -0.69
N GLU A 161 7.38 -16.38 -2.01
CA GLU A 161 7.88 -15.21 -2.74
C GLU A 161 7.12 -13.95 -2.36
N GLN A 162 5.78 -14.02 -2.32
CA GLN A 162 4.92 -12.91 -1.90
C GLN A 162 5.24 -12.48 -0.46
N PHE A 163 5.43 -13.44 0.44
CA PHE A 163 5.81 -13.16 1.82
C PHE A 163 7.17 -12.46 1.91
N LYS A 164 8.18 -12.94 1.18
CA LYS A 164 9.53 -12.35 1.18
C LYS A 164 9.54 -10.91 0.67
N MET A 165 8.65 -10.56 -0.25
CA MET A 165 8.57 -9.19 -0.78
C MET A 165 8.16 -8.15 0.28
N LEU A 166 7.53 -8.58 1.37
CA LEU A 166 7.21 -7.71 2.52
C LEU A 166 8.46 -7.21 3.25
N PHE A 167 9.54 -7.96 3.17
CA PHE A 167 10.79 -7.69 3.87
C PHE A 167 11.84 -7.22 2.86
N ARG A 168 12.74 -6.34 3.29
CA ARG A 168 13.81 -5.81 2.44
C ARG A 168 15.09 -5.64 3.23
N PRO A 169 16.23 -6.18 2.77
CA PRO A 169 17.52 -5.90 3.38
C PRO A 169 17.82 -4.39 3.32
N GLU A 170 18.39 -3.88 4.41
CA GLU A 170 18.89 -2.51 4.47
C GLU A 170 19.85 -2.18 3.31
N GLY A 171 19.73 -0.97 2.77
CA GLY A 171 20.58 -0.48 1.67
C GLY A 171 20.20 -0.94 0.25
N LYS A 172 19.18 -1.79 0.05
CA LYS A 172 18.69 -2.11 -1.31
C LYS A 172 17.81 -0.99 -1.89
N LYS A 173 17.93 -0.75 -3.22
CA LYS A 173 17.17 0.28 -3.95
C LYS A 173 15.65 0.08 -3.83
N ARG A 174 14.91 1.19 -3.82
CA ARG A 174 13.44 1.25 -3.70
C ARG A 174 12.75 0.42 -4.78
N MET A 175 11.78 -0.40 -4.38
CA MET A 175 10.86 -1.13 -5.27
C MET A 175 9.41 -0.76 -4.96
N LYS A 176 8.47 -1.28 -5.76
CA LYS A 176 7.01 -1.22 -5.51
C LYS A 176 6.67 -1.69 -4.08
N THR A 177 5.62 -1.11 -3.50
CA THR A 177 4.94 -1.70 -2.34
C THR A 177 4.47 -3.10 -2.76
N PRO A 178 4.82 -4.16 -2.03
CA PRO A 178 4.39 -5.50 -2.38
C PRO A 178 2.86 -5.59 -2.29
N GLU A 179 2.29 -6.52 -3.05
CA GLU A 179 0.86 -6.79 -2.97
C GLU A 179 0.51 -7.23 -1.54
N PRO A 180 -0.61 -6.73 -0.97
CA PRO A 180 -0.96 -7.10 0.37
C PRO A 180 -1.25 -8.59 0.47
N ILE A 181 -0.79 -9.22 1.56
CA ILE A 181 -1.01 -10.64 1.80
C ILE A 181 -2.19 -10.85 2.75
N ILE A 182 -2.88 -11.97 2.61
CA ILE A 182 -4.04 -12.27 3.47
C ILE A 182 -3.54 -12.74 4.84
N TRP A 183 -3.94 -12.03 5.89
CA TRP A 183 -3.75 -12.44 7.27
C TRP A 183 -5.04 -13.07 7.80
N LEU A 184 -4.95 -14.32 8.23
CA LEU A 184 -6.10 -15.15 8.61
C LEU A 184 -6.49 -15.05 10.09
N SER A 185 -5.61 -14.47 10.91
CA SER A 185 -5.80 -14.33 12.36
C SER A 185 -6.29 -12.94 12.77
N ALA A 186 -6.48 -12.71 14.07
CA ALA A 186 -6.88 -11.40 14.56
C ALA A 186 -5.80 -10.33 14.29
N TYR A 187 -6.21 -9.07 14.05
CA TYR A 187 -5.27 -7.97 13.83
C TYR A 187 -4.29 -7.75 15.00
N SER A 188 -4.73 -8.04 16.23
CA SER A 188 -3.86 -7.98 17.41
C SER A 188 -2.72 -9.01 17.36
N HIS A 189 -2.93 -10.15 16.70
CA HIS A 189 -1.90 -11.16 16.48
C HIS A 189 -0.88 -10.68 15.44
N LEU A 190 -1.34 -9.99 14.38
CA LEU A 190 -0.44 -9.37 13.40
C LEU A 190 0.46 -8.31 14.06
N LEU A 191 -0.14 -7.41 14.86
CA LEU A 191 0.63 -6.40 15.59
C LEU A 191 1.63 -7.03 16.54
N HIS A 192 1.25 -8.12 17.22
CA HIS A 192 2.15 -8.85 18.11
C HIS A 192 3.28 -9.55 17.37
N PHE A 193 3.00 -10.20 16.23
CA PHE A 193 4.03 -10.77 15.37
C PHE A 193 5.07 -9.72 14.97
N ILE A 194 4.62 -8.55 14.52
CA ILE A 194 5.50 -7.45 14.13
C ILE A 194 6.31 -6.95 15.34
N LYS A 195 5.69 -6.85 16.51
CA LYS A 195 6.39 -6.50 17.76
C LYS A 195 7.49 -7.51 18.08
N CYS A 196 7.24 -8.81 17.96
CA CYS A 196 8.27 -9.83 18.16
C CYS A 196 9.44 -9.68 17.18
N LEU A 197 9.19 -9.29 15.92
CA LEU A 197 10.28 -9.01 14.96
C LEU A 197 11.11 -7.79 15.35
N VAL A 198 10.50 -6.77 15.96
CA VAL A 198 11.21 -5.60 16.50
C VAL A 198 12.01 -5.98 17.75
N ASP A 199 11.38 -6.71 18.68
CA ASP A 199 12.00 -7.13 19.95
C ASP A 199 13.16 -8.11 19.72
N ALA A 200 13.09 -8.92 18.65
CA ALA A 200 14.18 -9.79 18.20
C ALA A 200 15.25 -9.07 17.35
N ASP A 201 15.17 -7.74 17.26
CA ASP A 201 16.06 -6.89 16.46
C ASP A 201 16.11 -7.23 14.95
N PHE A 202 15.18 -8.04 14.44
CA PHE A 202 15.11 -8.44 13.04
C PHE A 202 14.79 -7.25 12.13
N ILE A 203 13.90 -6.37 12.58
CA ILE A 203 13.52 -5.12 11.89
C ILE A 203 13.77 -3.91 12.81
N PRO A 204 14.12 -2.73 12.26
CA PRO A 204 14.39 -1.56 13.09
C PRO A 204 13.11 -0.97 13.67
N ASN A 205 13.19 -0.46 14.89
CA ASN A 205 12.13 0.35 15.48
C ASN A 205 12.11 1.74 14.82
N THR A 206 11.17 1.97 13.90
CA THR A 206 11.05 3.26 13.20
C THR A 206 9.88 4.09 13.74
N LYS A 207 10.12 5.38 14.00
CA LYS A 207 9.07 6.31 14.45
C LYS A 207 8.12 6.71 13.32
N LYS A 208 8.53 6.65 12.05
CA LYS A 208 7.73 7.06 10.89
C LYS A 208 8.14 6.33 9.59
N PRO A 209 7.20 5.75 8.84
CA PRO A 209 5.84 5.41 9.27
C PRO A 209 5.87 4.35 10.38
N SER A 210 4.89 4.37 11.28
CA SER A 210 4.82 3.34 12.34
C SER A 210 4.59 1.96 11.73
N PHE A 211 5.05 0.91 12.40
CA PHE A 211 4.87 -0.47 11.94
C PHE A 211 3.38 -0.85 11.78
N ASN A 212 2.48 -0.23 12.56
CA ASN A 212 1.03 -0.39 12.42
C ASN A 212 0.53 0.16 11.07
N ILE A 213 1.03 1.32 10.63
CA ILE A 213 0.76 1.86 9.30
C ILE A 213 1.29 0.92 8.23
N ILE A 214 2.52 0.43 8.38
CA ILE A 214 3.11 -0.52 7.43
C ILE A 214 2.24 -1.79 7.35
N ALA A 215 1.87 -2.40 8.48
CA ALA A 215 1.02 -3.58 8.56
C ALA A 215 -0.32 -3.40 7.82
N ARG A 216 -0.99 -2.26 8.02
CA ARG A 216 -2.28 -1.99 7.37
C ARG A 216 -2.19 -1.84 5.86
N ASN A 217 -1.02 -1.50 5.32
CA ASN A 217 -0.84 -1.38 3.87
C ASN A 217 -0.27 -2.66 3.25
N LEU A 218 0.21 -3.61 4.08
CA LEU A 218 0.82 -4.86 3.64
C LEU A 218 -0.05 -6.09 3.86
N PHE A 219 -1.15 -5.99 4.61
CA PHE A 219 -1.98 -7.15 4.95
C PHE A 219 -3.49 -6.87 4.79
N TYR A 220 -4.22 -7.85 4.26
CA TYR A 220 -5.67 -7.90 4.17
C TYR A 220 -6.30 -8.71 5.32
N GLU A 221 -7.54 -8.35 5.65
CA GLU A 221 -8.42 -9.06 6.59
C GLU A 221 -9.27 -10.08 5.83
N LYS A 222 -8.91 -11.38 5.92
CA LYS A 222 -9.61 -12.53 5.30
C LYS A 222 -9.93 -12.35 3.79
N GLU A 223 -10.57 -13.35 3.18
CA GLU A 223 -10.69 -13.54 1.72
C GLU A 223 -11.35 -12.39 0.93
N ASP A 224 -12.05 -11.47 1.60
CA ASP A 224 -12.73 -10.32 0.98
C ASP A 224 -11.78 -9.26 0.38
N GLY A 225 -10.46 -9.38 0.55
CA GLY A 225 -9.49 -8.41 0.02
C GLY A 225 -9.61 -7.00 0.65
N LYS A 226 -10.28 -6.88 1.80
CA LYS A 226 -10.45 -5.61 2.51
C LYS A 226 -9.26 -5.41 3.45
N TYR A 227 -8.69 -4.21 3.46
CA TYR A 227 -7.70 -3.83 4.46
C TYR A 227 -8.32 -3.78 5.86
N PHE A 228 -7.51 -4.06 6.88
CA PHE A 228 -7.93 -3.89 8.28
C PHE A 228 -8.51 -2.48 8.51
N ARG A 229 -9.77 -2.42 8.96
CA ARG A 229 -10.43 -1.15 9.24
C ARG A 229 -9.76 -0.41 10.39
N GLN A 230 -9.72 0.94 10.32
CA GLN A 230 -9.41 1.80 11.46
C GLN A 230 -10.48 1.60 12.54
N SER A 231 -10.30 0.61 13.40
CA SER A 231 -10.90 0.64 14.72
C SER A 231 -10.02 1.57 15.56
N GLY A 232 -10.63 2.60 16.14
CA GLY A 232 -9.94 3.65 16.90
C GLY A 232 -8.89 3.08 17.84
N THR A 233 -7.74 3.76 17.93
CA THR A 233 -6.66 3.54 18.91
C THR A 233 -6.60 2.13 19.52
N LYS A 234 -6.51 1.08 18.67
CA LYS A 234 -6.18 -0.27 19.15
C LYS A 234 -4.75 -0.18 19.70
N ARG A 235 -4.66 -0.03 21.02
CA ARG A 235 -3.41 0.08 21.78
C ARG A 235 -2.58 -1.17 21.50
N ASP A 236 -1.27 -1.00 21.46
CA ASP A 236 -0.33 -2.12 21.39
C ASP A 236 -0.65 -3.13 22.50
N VAL A 237 -0.53 -4.43 22.18
CA VAL A 237 -0.74 -5.50 23.15
C VAL A 237 0.28 -5.34 24.28
N LYS A 238 -0.19 -4.94 25.47
CA LYS A 238 0.65 -4.71 26.66
C LYS A 238 0.97 -6.01 27.39
N ASP A 239 0.07 -6.98 27.32
CA ASP A 239 0.18 -8.26 28.02
C ASP A 239 0.44 -9.40 27.04
N LEU A 240 1.65 -9.95 27.14
CA LEU A 240 2.17 -11.02 26.28
C LEU A 240 1.92 -12.41 26.85
N THR A 241 1.32 -12.52 28.04
CA THR A 241 1.10 -13.81 28.72
C THR A 241 -0.09 -14.59 28.16
N LYS A 242 -0.88 -13.99 27.27
CA LYS A 242 -2.02 -14.67 26.67
C LYS A 242 -1.54 -15.72 25.66
N PHE A 243 -2.17 -16.89 25.72
CA PHE A 243 -1.86 -18.08 24.93
C PHE A 243 -1.51 -17.82 23.44
N PRO A 244 -2.34 -17.12 22.63
CA PRO A 244 -2.00 -16.93 21.22
C PRO A 244 -0.79 -16.01 20.98
N TYR A 245 -0.39 -15.19 21.97
CA TYR A 245 0.80 -14.34 21.89
C TYR A 245 2.08 -15.05 22.30
N VAL A 246 1.96 -16.02 23.21
CA VAL A 246 3.07 -16.90 23.61
C VAL A 246 3.51 -17.74 22.41
N ASP A 247 2.56 -18.32 21.66
CA ASP A 247 2.87 -19.14 20.49
C ASP A 247 3.58 -18.35 19.39
N ILE A 248 3.12 -17.12 19.10
CA ILE A 248 3.76 -16.23 18.13
C ILE A 248 5.17 -15.85 18.58
N LYS A 249 5.35 -15.55 19.88
CA LYS A 249 6.66 -15.21 20.44
C LYS A 249 7.63 -16.38 20.31
N ASN A 250 7.21 -17.57 20.72
CA ASN A 250 8.02 -18.78 20.64
C ASN A 250 8.38 -19.11 19.19
N MET A 251 7.41 -19.02 18.27
CA MET A 251 7.64 -19.20 16.84
C MET A 251 8.70 -18.21 16.33
N VAL A 252 8.56 -16.90 16.57
CA VAL A 252 9.53 -15.92 16.08
C VAL A 252 10.92 -16.18 16.65
N VAL A 253 11.02 -16.42 17.96
CA VAL A 253 12.29 -16.72 18.63
C VAL A 253 12.93 -17.97 18.03
N ASP A 254 12.19 -19.06 17.87
CA ASP A 254 12.72 -20.32 17.35
C ASP A 254 13.13 -20.23 15.87
N LYS A 255 12.35 -19.52 15.05
CA LYS A 255 12.62 -19.41 13.60
C LYS A 255 13.75 -18.43 13.28
N LEU A 256 13.99 -17.43 14.14
CA LEU A 256 15.09 -16.47 14.00
C LEU A 256 16.36 -16.91 14.73
N ASN A 257 16.27 -17.79 15.72
CA ASN A 257 17.43 -18.44 16.30
C ASN A 257 17.95 -19.51 15.34
N LEU A 258 19.15 -19.31 14.80
CA LEU A 258 19.92 -20.47 14.40
C LEU A 258 20.24 -21.22 15.67
N LYS A 259 19.62 -22.38 15.88
CA LYS A 259 20.31 -23.44 16.61
C LYS A 259 21.52 -23.79 15.75
N THR A 260 22.64 -23.10 15.90
CA THR A 260 23.92 -23.77 15.73
C THR A 260 23.82 -24.95 16.67
N ARG A 261 23.73 -26.16 16.10
CA ARG A 261 23.94 -27.38 16.90
C ARG A 261 25.12 -27.07 17.81
N PRO A 262 25.04 -27.32 19.12
CA PRO A 262 26.27 -27.48 19.88
C PRO A 262 27.08 -28.49 19.08
N SER A 263 28.30 -28.13 18.70
CA SER A 263 29.27 -29.08 18.19
C SER A 263 29.41 -30.13 19.29
N SER A 264 28.64 -31.21 19.17
CA SER A 264 28.88 -32.41 19.94
C SER A 264 30.22 -32.93 19.43
N GLU A 265 31.26 -32.65 20.22
CA GLU A 265 32.33 -33.60 20.54
C GLU A 265 32.81 -34.39 19.31
N LEU A 266 33.91 -34.03 18.63
CA LEU A 266 35.27 -34.29 19.14
C LEU A 266 35.30 -35.17 20.39
N LYS A 267 34.74 -36.38 20.30
CA LYS A 267 35.09 -37.51 21.17
C LYS A 267 35.11 -38.82 20.36
N LYS A 268 36.18 -38.95 19.58
CA LYS A 268 37.17 -40.05 19.54
C LYS A 268 37.73 -40.19 18.14
#